data_AF-A0AAV0BE59-F1
#
_entry.id   AF-A0AAV0BE59-F1
#
_cell.length_a   1.000
_cell.length_b   1.000
_cell.length_c   1.000
_cell.angle_alpha   90.00
_cell.angle_beta   90.00
_cell.angle_gamma   90.00
#
_symmetry.space_group_name_H-M   'P 1'
#
loop_
_entity.id
_entity.type
_entity.pdbx_description
1 polymer ?
#
loop_
_entity_poly.entity_id
_entity_poly.type
_entity_poly.pdbx_seq_one_letter_code
_entity_poly.pdbx_strand_id
1 'polypeptide(L)'
;MIRNQLSSGLLRQRLARPRLANVYSGQPRYLSLPPRNSSVIASLDSGPNRRRLGPFPESAKGQAGAALRTYAQILKAMAYGGVGLGVAAAFAFFGLHVWVEYLELPPGKRGQKNWDSFYGWDDEFVGWGAGYLGGGTDPRIGWRARSLVRAAWVAENWQSDQVADKSDDSASYLVDSAYTSAQASLEEAVSMAKEAGLKLDQQNTPDRGLVELQSRLANVYEKINTPLSLVKAFQIYLNIWNACVAFIDRQEDQKGSGIWEMREALRVALVLGDIGLKISSSQASGGQESTSVNKTEAEQYLTWAISTGLGEAVGDGSIFRLHCSDHKRPTSQDNLKGSLLSLSWLGQQGNNSTQLSNSLRSTIDLINYTLEALAFSQVDNKTISKKERLNDTFPAAIRATVSSLIRFSVHLVSSDHGVAYEFQNHLRSFLRSITSEIEPSGASPDANLHYLWLRSREALSSIYLAEIGYASKNLDDTAVISQCLTALEKLDAILIALESPEESFQPGRTRQSSGRLFEVTKALRRDTRLTAAMASNIIGLRLEDCQSDVIGNLRARFKDSSISPSEFFKRAMRYSNGSFEEEERLSQAFHESERNLSRVEERLRSD
;
A
#
# COMPACT_ATOMS: atom_id res chain seq x y z
N MET A 1 2.94 8.47 -47.40
CA MET A 1 3.71 9.74 -47.39
C MET A 1 2.82 10.98 -47.21
N ILE A 2 1.66 10.86 -46.55
CA ILE A 2 0.78 11.98 -46.15
C ILE A 2 0.26 11.63 -44.74
N ARG A 3 1.02 11.94 -43.69
CA ARG A 3 0.53 11.81 -42.29
C ARG A 3 1.25 12.68 -41.25
N ASN A 4 2.02 13.71 -41.65
CA ASN A 4 2.91 14.46 -40.72
C ASN A 4 2.77 16.00 -40.78
N GLN A 5 1.56 16.58 -40.91
CA GLN A 5 1.46 18.06 -40.94
C GLN A 5 0.28 18.72 -40.19
N LEU A 6 -0.35 18.08 -39.20
CA LEU A 6 -1.37 18.76 -38.38
C LEU A 6 -1.23 18.42 -36.89
N SER A 7 -0.23 18.99 -36.21
CA SER A 7 -0.22 19.05 -34.73
C SER A 7 0.70 20.13 -34.17
N SER A 8 0.49 21.39 -34.56
CA SER A 8 1.10 22.52 -33.86
C SER A 8 0.23 23.76 -33.94
N GLY A 9 -0.65 23.93 -32.96
CA GLY A 9 -1.19 25.26 -32.66
C GLY A 9 -2.66 25.31 -32.32
N LEU A 10 -3.10 24.67 -31.23
CA LEU A 10 -4.29 25.13 -30.51
C LEU A 10 -4.08 24.95 -28.99
N LEU A 11 -3.98 26.09 -28.31
CA LEU A 11 -4.29 26.35 -26.90
C LEU A 11 -3.92 25.26 -25.88
N ARG A 12 -2.66 25.27 -25.43
CA ARG A 12 -2.28 24.73 -24.11
C ARG A 12 -2.83 25.63 -23.01
N GLN A 13 -4.12 25.51 -22.71
CA GLN A 13 -4.65 26.05 -21.46
C GLN A 13 -4.09 25.22 -20.29
N ARG A 14 -3.44 25.91 -19.36
CA ARG A 14 -3.05 25.38 -18.06
C ARG A 14 -4.33 25.01 -17.31
N LEU A 15 -4.77 23.75 -17.40
CA LEU A 15 -5.67 23.20 -16.39
C LEU A 15 -4.83 23.01 -15.13
N ALA A 16 -4.81 24.05 -14.30
CA ALA A 16 -4.36 23.94 -12.92
C ALA A 16 -5.17 22.82 -12.27
N ARG A 17 -4.50 21.88 -11.60
CA ARG A 17 -5.18 20.94 -10.69
C ARG A 17 -6.09 21.78 -9.80
N PRO A 18 -7.36 21.41 -9.58
CA PRO A 18 -8.05 21.88 -8.40
C PRO A 18 -7.23 21.35 -7.22
N ARG A 19 -6.36 22.19 -6.66
CA ARG A 19 -6.02 22.06 -5.25
C ARG A 19 -7.35 22.26 -4.55
N LEU A 20 -8.02 21.16 -4.21
CA LEU A 20 -8.99 21.18 -3.13
C LEU A 20 -8.19 21.74 -1.96
N ALA A 21 -8.35 23.04 -1.71
CA ALA A 21 -7.97 23.60 -0.44
C ALA A 21 -8.63 22.70 0.59
N ASN A 22 -7.85 22.14 1.50
CA ASN A 22 -8.38 21.57 2.73
C ASN A 22 -9.34 22.62 3.30
N VAL A 23 -10.63 22.43 3.03
CA VAL A 23 -11.67 23.05 3.82
C VAL A 23 -11.56 22.29 5.11
N TYR A 24 -10.63 22.73 5.96
CA TYR A 24 -10.70 22.46 7.37
C TYR A 24 -12.13 22.79 7.76
N SER A 25 -12.90 21.74 8.04
CA SER A 25 -14.14 21.84 8.78
C SER A 25 -13.77 22.52 10.09
N GLY A 26 -13.96 23.83 10.12
CA GLY A 26 -13.90 24.59 11.34
C GLY A 26 -14.79 23.87 12.33
N GLN A 27 -14.23 23.54 13.49
CA GLN A 27 -15.02 23.12 14.63
C GLN A 27 -16.24 24.04 14.76
N PRO A 28 -17.44 23.52 15.07
CA PRO A 28 -18.57 24.37 15.41
C PRO A 28 -18.20 25.14 16.67
N ARG A 29 -17.66 26.35 16.50
CA ARG A 29 -17.67 27.36 17.55
C ARG A 29 -19.14 27.59 17.84
N TYR A 30 -19.59 27.14 19.00
CA TYR A 30 -20.81 27.60 19.61
C TYR A 30 -20.75 29.13 19.66
N LEU A 31 -21.43 29.77 18.71
CA LEU A 31 -21.74 31.20 18.76
C LEU A 31 -22.70 31.37 19.93
N SER A 32 -22.16 31.74 21.09
CA SER A 32 -22.91 32.36 22.16
C SER A 32 -23.53 33.64 21.60
N LEU A 33 -24.83 33.57 21.28
CA LEU A 33 -25.67 34.73 21.00
C LEU A 33 -25.54 35.72 22.17
N PRO A 34 -25.15 36.99 21.94
CA PRO A 34 -25.24 37.99 22.98
C PRO A 34 -26.72 38.34 23.25
N PRO A 35 -27.06 38.75 24.48
CA PRO A 35 -28.44 39.06 24.86
C PRO A 35 -28.94 40.26 24.05
N ARG A 36 -30.05 40.02 23.34
CA ARG A 36 -30.79 41.02 22.57
C ARG A 36 -31.49 41.98 23.53
N ASN A 37 -30.81 43.06 23.90
CA ASN A 37 -31.42 44.20 24.58
C ASN A 37 -32.33 44.94 23.60
N SER A 38 -33.63 44.77 23.80
CA SER A 38 -34.67 45.63 23.26
C SER A 38 -34.55 47.03 23.88
N SER A 39 -34.18 48.03 23.07
CA SER A 39 -34.60 49.40 23.33
C SER A 39 -35.25 49.96 22.07
N VAL A 40 -36.55 50.18 22.24
CA VAL A 40 -37.43 51.03 21.45
C VAL A 40 -36.89 52.45 21.50
N ILE A 41 -36.57 53.09 20.36
CA ILE A 41 -36.87 54.52 20.11
C ILE A 41 -37.16 54.72 18.61
N ALA A 42 -38.22 55.49 18.39
CA ALA A 42 -38.86 55.89 17.16
C ALA A 42 -37.96 56.52 16.08
N SER A 43 -38.38 56.33 14.83
CA SER A 43 -38.43 57.41 13.82
C SER A 43 -39.43 57.01 12.74
N LEU A 44 -40.72 57.12 13.08
CA LEU A 44 -41.74 57.45 12.09
C LEU A 44 -41.35 58.83 11.53
N ASP A 45 -40.77 58.86 10.33
CA ASP A 45 -40.91 60.04 9.51
C ASP A 45 -41.66 59.69 8.24
N SER A 46 -42.72 60.45 8.06
CA SER A 46 -43.87 60.17 7.23
C SER A 46 -43.81 61.15 6.07
N GLY A 47 -43.30 60.68 4.93
CA GLY A 47 -43.33 61.42 3.67
C GLY A 47 -44.50 60.95 2.80
N PRO A 48 -45.61 61.68 2.72
CA PRO A 48 -46.77 61.31 1.90
C PRO A 48 -46.52 61.67 0.44
N ASN A 49 -45.67 60.90 -0.24
CA ASN A 49 -45.60 60.97 -1.69
C ASN A 49 -46.79 60.24 -2.29
N ARG A 50 -47.86 61.02 -2.48
CA ARG A 50 -49.01 60.77 -3.35
C ARG A 50 -48.54 60.42 -4.77
N ARG A 51 -48.06 59.20 -5.00
CA ARG A 51 -48.05 58.61 -6.35
C ARG A 51 -49.45 58.10 -6.65
N ARG A 52 -50.17 58.94 -7.39
CA ARG A 52 -51.36 58.67 -8.20
C ARG A 52 -51.85 57.22 -8.14
N LEU A 53 -52.95 57.01 -7.42
CA LEU A 53 -53.87 55.89 -7.64
C LEU A 53 -54.36 55.98 -9.09
N GLY A 54 -53.71 55.23 -9.98
CA GLY A 54 -54.26 54.91 -11.28
C GLY A 54 -55.55 54.10 -11.11
N PRO A 55 -56.51 54.21 -12.05
CA PRO A 55 -57.80 53.57 -11.93
C PRO A 55 -57.66 52.05 -11.80
N PHE A 56 -58.02 51.50 -10.65
CA PHE A 56 -58.69 50.20 -10.61
C PHE A 56 -60.08 50.42 -11.20
N PRO A 57 -60.68 49.56 -12.06
CA PRO A 57 -60.38 48.14 -12.28
C PRO A 57 -60.37 47.74 -13.78
N GLU A 58 -59.45 46.88 -14.21
CA GLU A 58 -59.69 46.08 -15.42
C GLU A 58 -59.62 44.60 -15.09
N SER A 59 -60.82 44.04 -14.88
CA SER A 59 -61.19 42.63 -14.96
C SER A 59 -60.32 41.65 -14.16
N ALA A 60 -60.91 40.93 -13.20
CA ALA A 60 -60.29 39.76 -12.55
C ALA A 60 -59.65 38.77 -13.56
N LYS A 61 -60.14 38.76 -14.82
CA LYS A 61 -59.57 37.98 -15.93
C LYS A 61 -58.15 38.45 -16.33
N GLY A 62 -57.85 39.75 -16.24
CA GLY A 62 -56.55 40.32 -16.58
C GLY A 62 -55.45 39.97 -15.58
N GLN A 63 -55.75 40.05 -14.28
CA GLN A 63 -54.84 39.62 -13.21
C GLN A 63 -54.58 38.10 -13.24
N ALA A 64 -55.63 37.29 -13.45
CA ALA A 64 -55.47 35.84 -13.59
C ALA A 64 -54.59 35.49 -14.81
N GLY A 65 -54.79 36.17 -15.94
CA GLY A 65 -53.97 35.97 -17.14
C GLY A 65 -52.51 36.38 -16.99
N ALA A 66 -52.21 37.41 -16.20
CA ALA A 66 -50.84 37.80 -15.88
C ALA A 66 -50.18 36.78 -14.93
N ALA A 67 -50.89 36.35 -13.89
CA ALA A 67 -50.40 35.33 -12.96
C ALA A 67 -50.08 34.01 -13.67
N LEU A 68 -50.99 33.53 -14.54
CA LEU A 68 -50.78 32.32 -15.33
C LEU A 68 -49.55 32.41 -16.24
N ARG A 69 -49.30 33.58 -16.85
CA ARG A 69 -48.09 33.80 -17.66
C ARG A 69 -46.82 33.74 -16.82
N THR A 70 -46.82 34.35 -15.63
CA THR A 70 -45.68 34.29 -14.70
C THR A 70 -45.41 32.85 -14.24
N TYR A 71 -46.44 32.10 -13.85
CA TYR A 71 -46.29 30.68 -13.49
C TYR A 71 -45.77 29.84 -14.67
N ALA A 72 -46.26 30.07 -15.88
CA ALA A 72 -45.77 29.38 -17.07
C ALA A 72 -44.28 29.68 -17.34
N GLN A 73 -43.84 30.91 -17.13
CA GLN A 73 -42.42 31.28 -17.26
C GLN A 73 -41.55 30.62 -16.18
N ILE A 74 -42.02 30.56 -14.93
CA ILE A 74 -41.31 29.89 -13.83
C ILE A 74 -41.20 28.38 -14.11
N LEU A 75 -42.29 27.73 -14.51
CA LEU A 75 -42.29 26.31 -14.87
C LEU A 75 -41.35 26.01 -16.04
N LYS A 76 -41.34 26.88 -17.05
CA LYS A 76 -40.41 26.77 -18.18
C LYS A 76 -38.95 26.93 -17.74
N ALA A 77 -38.67 27.89 -16.86
CA ALA A 77 -37.34 28.08 -16.28
C ALA A 77 -36.90 26.89 -15.42
N MET A 78 -37.80 26.33 -14.60
CA MET A 78 -37.55 25.11 -13.82
C MET A 78 -37.30 23.90 -14.71
N ALA A 79 -38.08 23.73 -15.78
CA ALA A 79 -37.90 22.63 -16.72
C ALA A 79 -36.54 22.73 -17.44
N TYR A 80 -36.18 23.91 -17.97
CA TYR A 80 -34.87 24.11 -18.59
C TYR A 80 -33.71 24.02 -17.60
N GLY A 81 -33.89 24.55 -16.38
CA GLY A 81 -32.90 24.44 -15.30
C GLY A 81 -32.67 22.99 -14.89
N GLY A 82 -33.74 22.21 -14.74
CA GLY A 82 -33.68 20.78 -14.42
C GLY A 82 -33.00 19.95 -15.51
N VAL A 83 -33.37 20.18 -16.79
CA VAL A 83 -32.72 19.51 -17.93
C VAL A 83 -31.23 19.90 -18.00
N GLY A 84 -30.93 21.19 -17.85
CA GLY A 84 -29.54 21.68 -17.87
C GLY A 84 -28.69 21.08 -16.76
N LEU A 85 -29.22 21.03 -15.54
CA LEU A 85 -28.56 20.40 -14.40
C LEU A 85 -28.34 18.89 -14.62
N GLY A 86 -29.35 18.19 -15.15
CA GLY A 86 -29.25 16.76 -15.46
C GLY A 86 -28.18 16.46 -16.50
N VAL A 87 -28.11 17.26 -17.58
CA VAL A 87 -27.08 17.13 -18.62
C VAL A 87 -25.69 17.42 -18.05
N ALA A 88 -25.53 18.49 -17.27
CA ALA A 88 -24.25 18.82 -16.64
C ALA A 88 -23.78 17.72 -15.67
N ALA A 89 -24.68 17.17 -14.86
CA ALA A 89 -24.38 16.05 -13.96
C ALA A 89 -23.95 14.79 -14.72
N ALA A 90 -24.62 14.46 -15.83
CA ALA A 90 -24.24 13.34 -16.68
C ALA A 90 -22.83 13.53 -17.27
N PHE A 91 -22.52 14.72 -17.80
CA PHE A 91 -21.17 15.01 -18.30
C PHE A 91 -20.10 14.94 -17.22
N ALA A 92 -20.37 15.44 -16.02
CA ALA A 92 -19.45 15.34 -14.89
C ALA A 92 -19.20 13.86 -14.53
N PHE A 93 -20.25 13.05 -14.46
CA PHE A 93 -20.17 11.62 -14.16
C PHE A 93 -19.33 10.85 -15.19
N PHE A 94 -19.63 10.99 -16.50
CA PHE A 94 -18.85 10.32 -17.53
C PHE A 94 -17.44 10.88 -17.67
N GLY A 95 -17.29 12.20 -17.54
CA GLY A 95 -16.00 12.88 -17.58
C GLY A 95 -15.06 12.38 -16.49
N LEU A 96 -15.58 12.20 -15.27
CA LEU A 96 -14.85 11.59 -14.16
C LEU A 96 -14.37 10.19 -14.51
N HIS A 97 -15.27 9.33 -14.96
CA HIS A 97 -14.94 7.94 -15.30
C HIS A 97 -13.95 7.80 -16.47
N VAL A 98 -14.04 8.68 -17.46
CA VAL A 98 -13.06 8.77 -18.56
C VAL A 98 -11.72 9.28 -18.06
N TRP A 99 -11.73 10.28 -17.17
CA TRP A 99 -10.51 10.81 -16.55
C TRP A 99 -9.78 9.72 -15.76
N VAL A 100 -10.50 8.98 -14.90
CA VAL A 100 -9.90 7.86 -14.14
C VAL A 100 -9.34 6.79 -15.08
N GLU A 101 -10.10 6.36 -16.09
CA GLU A 101 -9.67 5.31 -17.02
C GLU A 101 -8.38 5.68 -17.78
N TYR A 102 -8.28 6.91 -18.29
CA TYR A 102 -7.20 7.26 -19.21
C TYR A 102 -6.01 7.95 -18.54
N LEU A 103 -6.22 8.64 -17.42
CA LEU A 103 -5.16 9.41 -16.75
C LEU A 103 -4.65 8.72 -15.50
N GLU A 104 -5.54 8.13 -14.71
CA GLU A 104 -5.17 7.48 -13.46
C GLU A 104 -4.92 5.99 -13.63
N LEU A 105 -5.62 5.33 -14.54
CA LEU A 105 -5.44 3.93 -14.88
C LEU A 105 -4.92 3.79 -16.33
N PRO A 106 -3.85 4.49 -16.74
CA PRO A 106 -3.47 4.56 -18.14
C PRO A 106 -3.28 3.14 -18.72
N PRO A 107 -3.86 2.84 -19.90
CA PRO A 107 -3.63 1.57 -20.55
C PRO A 107 -2.15 1.47 -20.92
N GLY A 108 -1.56 0.32 -20.66
CA GLY A 108 -0.16 0.10 -20.96
C GLY A 108 0.08 0.15 -22.46
N LYS A 109 1.32 0.44 -22.84
CA LYS A 109 1.71 0.51 -24.25
C LYS A 109 1.62 -0.89 -24.86
N ARG A 110 0.49 -1.21 -25.50
CA ARG A 110 0.29 -2.44 -26.28
C ARG A 110 1.46 -2.60 -27.27
N GLY A 111 2.26 -3.65 -27.10
CA GLY A 111 3.37 -3.99 -27.99
C GLY A 111 4.77 -3.85 -27.40
N GLN A 112 4.93 -3.45 -26.12
CA GLN A 112 6.20 -3.67 -25.43
C GLN A 112 6.39 -5.19 -25.24
N LYS A 113 7.48 -5.71 -25.79
CA LYS A 113 7.78 -7.16 -25.88
C LYS A 113 7.94 -7.79 -24.48
N ASN A 114 7.70 -9.10 -24.39
CA ASN A 114 7.85 -9.97 -23.22
C ASN A 114 9.11 -9.76 -22.34
N TRP A 115 10.17 -9.11 -22.82
CA TRP A 115 11.35 -8.84 -21.99
C TRP A 115 11.04 -7.91 -20.80
N ASP A 116 10.05 -7.02 -20.93
CA ASP A 116 9.61 -6.16 -19.82
C ASP A 116 8.96 -6.96 -18.67
N SER A 117 8.41 -8.16 -18.93
CA SER A 117 7.83 -9.02 -17.90
C SER A 117 8.88 -9.83 -17.12
N PHE A 118 10.15 -9.80 -17.52
CA PHE A 118 11.20 -10.55 -16.83
C PHE A 118 11.38 -10.04 -15.40
N TYR A 119 11.53 -8.72 -15.24
CA TYR A 119 11.63 -8.12 -13.92
C TYR A 119 10.30 -8.08 -13.18
N GLY A 120 9.16 -8.12 -13.88
CA GLY A 120 7.84 -8.28 -13.26
C GLY A 120 7.37 -7.08 -12.41
N TRP A 121 7.90 -5.87 -12.66
CA TRP A 121 7.48 -4.67 -11.92
C TRP A 121 6.01 -4.33 -12.09
N ASP A 122 5.43 -4.63 -13.26
CA ASP A 122 4.01 -4.41 -13.52
C ASP A 122 3.13 -5.38 -12.72
N ASP A 123 3.61 -6.59 -12.48
CA ASP A 123 2.89 -7.62 -11.73
C ASP A 123 2.83 -7.30 -10.23
N GLU A 124 3.76 -6.50 -9.72
CA GLU A 124 3.82 -6.15 -8.28
C GLU A 124 2.77 -5.14 -7.87
N PHE A 125 2.28 -4.33 -8.80
CA PHE A 125 1.14 -3.46 -8.51
C PHE A 125 -0.14 -4.23 -8.73
N VAL A 126 -0.96 -4.30 -7.68
CA VAL A 126 -2.32 -4.79 -7.80
C VAL A 126 -3.08 -3.87 -8.75
N GLY A 127 -3.27 -4.36 -9.98
CA GLY A 127 -4.03 -3.69 -11.02
C GLY A 127 -5.50 -3.50 -10.64
N TRP A 128 -6.19 -2.67 -11.42
CA TRP A 128 -7.63 -2.45 -11.28
C TRP A 128 -8.42 -3.37 -12.23
N GLY A 129 -7.95 -4.61 -12.40
CA GLY A 129 -8.58 -5.66 -13.20
C GLY A 129 -8.02 -5.84 -14.61
N ALA A 130 -7.12 -4.97 -15.07
CA ALA A 130 -6.47 -5.07 -16.39
C ALA A 130 -4.95 -4.78 -16.36
N GLY A 131 -4.29 -5.01 -15.23
CA GLY A 131 -2.84 -4.93 -15.10
C GLY A 131 -2.13 -5.79 -16.15
N TYR A 132 -2.62 -7.01 -16.37
CA TYR A 132 -2.13 -7.91 -17.43
C TYR A 132 -2.32 -7.38 -18.88
N LEU A 133 -3.21 -6.40 -19.11
CA LEU A 133 -3.36 -5.68 -20.39
C LEU A 133 -2.50 -4.42 -20.46
N GLY A 134 -1.68 -4.20 -19.44
CA GLY A 134 -0.83 -3.04 -19.23
C GLY A 134 -1.49 -1.89 -18.46
N GLY A 135 -2.75 -2.02 -18.04
CA GLY A 135 -3.48 -0.99 -17.29
C GLY A 135 -4.94 -0.83 -17.72
N GLY A 136 -5.61 0.18 -17.16
CA GLY A 136 -7.05 0.42 -17.37
C GLY A 136 -7.94 -0.54 -16.60
N THR A 137 -9.17 -0.70 -17.09
CA THR A 137 -10.12 -1.70 -16.60
C THR A 137 -10.43 -2.75 -17.67
N ASP A 138 -10.67 -4.01 -17.28
CA ASP A 138 -10.86 -5.11 -18.24
C ASP A 138 -12.09 -4.86 -19.13
N PRO A 139 -11.96 -4.78 -20.46
CA PRO A 139 -13.14 -4.60 -21.31
C PRO A 139 -14.13 -5.78 -21.23
N ARG A 140 -13.70 -6.98 -20.82
CA ARG A 140 -14.51 -8.20 -20.77
C ARG A 140 -15.59 -8.18 -19.68
N ILE A 141 -15.39 -7.45 -18.58
CA ILE A 141 -16.37 -7.36 -17.47
C ILE A 141 -17.56 -6.43 -17.79
N GLY A 142 -17.57 -5.78 -18.97
CA GLY A 142 -18.63 -4.88 -19.38
C GLY A 142 -18.51 -3.46 -18.79
N TRP A 143 -19.28 -2.51 -19.32
CA TRP A 143 -19.12 -1.10 -18.95
C TRP A 143 -19.54 -0.78 -17.51
N ARG A 144 -20.55 -1.49 -16.96
CA ARG A 144 -21.08 -1.28 -15.61
C ARG A 144 -20.06 -1.69 -14.54
N ALA A 145 -19.51 -2.90 -14.64
CA ALA A 145 -18.46 -3.35 -13.75
C ALA A 145 -17.23 -2.42 -13.83
N ARG A 146 -16.84 -1.99 -15.03
CA ARG A 146 -15.77 -0.99 -15.20
C ARG A 146 -16.08 0.35 -14.52
N SER A 147 -17.32 0.85 -14.55
CA SER A 147 -17.67 2.06 -13.80
C SER A 147 -17.56 1.85 -12.29
N LEU A 148 -17.97 0.69 -11.79
CA LEU A 148 -17.85 0.36 -10.36
C LEU A 148 -16.39 0.27 -9.90
N VAL A 149 -15.52 -0.37 -10.68
CA VAL A 149 -14.08 -0.42 -10.42
C VAL A 149 -13.48 0.99 -10.34
N ARG A 150 -13.88 1.87 -11.26
CA ARG A 150 -13.43 3.28 -11.25
C ARG A 150 -14.03 4.08 -10.09
N ALA A 151 -15.27 3.79 -9.70
CA ALA A 151 -15.88 4.38 -8.51
C ALA A 151 -15.14 3.96 -7.23
N ALA A 152 -14.75 2.69 -7.14
CA ALA A 152 -13.91 2.19 -6.05
C ALA A 152 -12.54 2.89 -6.01
N TRP A 153 -11.92 3.10 -7.18
CA TRP A 153 -10.69 3.90 -7.27
C TRP A 153 -10.89 5.32 -6.73
N VAL A 154 -11.97 5.99 -7.14
CA VAL A 154 -12.29 7.35 -6.68
C VAL A 154 -12.48 7.37 -5.17
N ALA A 155 -13.25 6.43 -4.62
CA ALA A 155 -13.46 6.32 -3.19
C ALA A 155 -12.12 6.15 -2.45
N GLU A 156 -11.26 5.23 -2.88
CA GLU A 156 -9.97 4.96 -2.23
C GLU A 156 -8.96 6.12 -2.32
N ASN A 157 -8.98 6.93 -3.39
CA ASN A 157 -7.95 7.92 -3.65
C ASN A 157 -8.36 9.37 -3.36
N TRP A 158 -9.66 9.68 -3.35
CA TRP A 158 -10.13 11.07 -3.22
C TRP A 158 -10.77 11.39 -1.88
N GLN A 159 -11.21 10.39 -1.13
CA GLN A 159 -11.85 10.62 0.17
C GLN A 159 -10.81 10.49 1.27
N SER A 160 -10.67 11.53 2.10
CA SER A 160 -9.78 11.58 3.26
C SER A 160 -10.53 11.72 4.58
N ASP A 161 -11.87 11.65 4.55
CA ASP A 161 -12.69 11.99 5.71
C ASP A 161 -13.14 10.72 6.42
N GLN A 162 -12.56 10.50 7.60
CA GLN A 162 -12.99 9.46 8.53
C GLN A 162 -14.38 9.82 9.07
N VAL A 163 -15.38 9.03 8.73
CA VAL A 163 -16.72 9.12 9.33
C VAL A 163 -16.80 8.06 10.42
N ALA A 164 -17.07 8.47 11.66
CA ALA A 164 -17.30 7.52 12.73
C ALA A 164 -18.56 6.69 12.43
N ASP A 165 -18.40 5.37 12.27
CA ASP A 165 -19.52 4.46 12.13
C ASP A 165 -20.19 4.28 13.49
N LYS A 166 -21.45 4.73 13.58
CA LYS A 166 -22.29 4.56 14.75
C LYS A 166 -23.04 3.23 14.62
N SER A 167 -22.31 2.12 14.62
CA SER A 167 -22.93 0.83 14.88
C SER A 167 -23.25 0.74 16.37
N ASP A 168 -24.48 0.33 16.70
CA ASP A 168 -25.00 0.24 18.08
C ASP A 168 -24.32 -0.87 18.93
N ASP A 169 -23.32 -1.56 18.38
CA ASP A 169 -22.53 -2.55 19.11
C ASP A 169 -21.32 -1.92 19.79
N SER A 170 -21.14 -2.28 21.06
CA SER A 170 -20.19 -1.76 22.07
C SER A 170 -18.71 -1.56 21.70
N ALA A 171 -18.28 -1.83 20.47
CA ALA A 171 -16.99 -1.46 19.93
C ALA A 171 -17.19 -0.69 18.62
N SER A 172 -17.35 0.64 18.71
CA SER A 172 -17.36 1.50 17.51
C SER A 172 -15.97 1.48 16.89
N TYR A 173 -15.80 0.64 15.87
CA TYR A 173 -14.62 0.67 15.01
C TYR A 173 -14.77 1.88 14.08
N LEU A 174 -13.81 2.79 14.14
CA LEU A 174 -13.77 3.94 13.26
C LEU A 174 -13.30 3.47 11.88
N VAL A 175 -14.26 3.06 11.05
CA VAL A 175 -14.01 2.61 9.67
C VAL A 175 -14.10 3.80 8.73
N ASP A 176 -13.09 3.97 7.88
CA ASP A 176 -13.11 5.00 6.85
C ASP A 176 -14.24 4.73 5.83
N SER A 177 -15.14 5.71 5.66
CA SER A 177 -16.26 5.63 4.72
C SER A 177 -15.80 5.44 3.26
N ALA A 178 -14.58 5.86 2.95
CA ALA A 178 -13.95 5.63 1.66
C ALA A 178 -13.81 4.14 1.34
N TYR A 179 -13.31 3.36 2.32
CA TYR A 179 -13.09 1.93 2.12
C TYR A 179 -14.40 1.15 2.06
N THR A 180 -15.44 1.55 2.79
CA THR A 180 -16.75 0.88 2.71
C THR A 180 -17.41 1.12 1.35
N SER A 181 -17.31 2.34 0.80
CA SER A 181 -17.78 2.65 -0.55
C SER A 181 -17.00 1.89 -1.63
N ALA A 182 -15.67 1.83 -1.48
CA ALA A 182 -14.81 1.05 -2.38
C ALA A 182 -15.13 -0.45 -2.33
N GLN A 183 -15.33 -0.99 -1.12
CA GLN A 183 -15.71 -2.39 -0.89
C GLN A 183 -17.01 -2.74 -1.62
N ALA A 184 -18.10 -1.97 -1.39
CA ALA A 184 -19.39 -2.22 -2.02
C ALA A 184 -19.30 -2.20 -3.56
N SER A 185 -18.56 -1.23 -4.10
CA SER A 185 -18.35 -1.11 -5.55
C SER A 185 -17.55 -2.31 -6.11
N LEU A 186 -16.52 -2.77 -5.41
CA LEU A 186 -15.70 -3.92 -5.83
C LEU A 186 -16.45 -5.26 -5.71
N GLU A 187 -17.27 -5.46 -4.68
CA GLU A 187 -18.10 -6.65 -4.54
C GLU A 187 -19.06 -6.80 -5.72
N GLU A 188 -19.77 -5.71 -6.06
CA GLU A 188 -20.69 -5.70 -7.19
C GLU A 188 -19.93 -5.90 -8.51
N ALA A 189 -18.76 -5.27 -8.69
CA ALA A 189 -17.92 -5.48 -9.87
C ALA A 189 -17.44 -6.94 -10.01
N VAL A 190 -17.05 -7.59 -8.90
CA VAL A 190 -16.65 -9.01 -8.88
C VAL A 190 -17.83 -9.92 -9.21
N SER A 191 -19.05 -9.61 -8.74
CA SER A 191 -20.26 -10.34 -9.12
C SER A 191 -20.51 -10.26 -10.62
N MET A 192 -20.51 -9.04 -11.19
CA MET A 192 -20.69 -8.82 -12.63
C MET A 192 -19.59 -9.49 -13.46
N ALA A 193 -18.34 -9.49 -12.98
CA ALA A 193 -17.22 -10.16 -13.63
C ALA A 193 -17.43 -11.68 -13.72
N LYS A 194 -17.95 -12.30 -12.65
CA LYS A 194 -18.32 -13.73 -12.63
C LYS A 194 -19.49 -14.03 -13.57
N GLU A 195 -20.51 -13.16 -13.59
CA GLU A 195 -21.64 -13.26 -14.53
C GLU A 195 -21.20 -13.12 -15.99
N ALA A 196 -20.16 -12.31 -16.26
CA ALA A 196 -19.53 -12.19 -17.58
C ALA A 196 -18.70 -13.43 -17.99
N GLY A 197 -18.64 -14.47 -17.14
CA GLY A 197 -17.98 -15.73 -17.43
C GLY A 197 -16.51 -15.81 -17.00
N LEU A 198 -15.98 -14.80 -16.30
CA LEU A 198 -14.66 -14.91 -15.70
C LEU A 198 -14.71 -15.89 -14.52
N LYS A 199 -13.78 -16.85 -14.48
CA LYS A 199 -13.77 -17.92 -13.48
C LYS A 199 -12.44 -18.00 -12.79
N LEU A 200 -12.51 -18.22 -11.48
CA LEU A 200 -11.41 -18.63 -10.62
C LEU A 200 -11.51 -20.16 -10.45
N ASP A 201 -11.47 -20.87 -11.56
CA ASP A 201 -11.71 -22.31 -11.58
C ASP A 201 -10.42 -23.07 -11.30
N GLN A 202 -10.50 -24.10 -10.47
CA GLN A 202 -9.39 -25.01 -10.24
C GLN A 202 -9.08 -25.84 -11.46
N GLN A 203 -9.95 -26.00 -12.46
CA GLN A 203 -9.66 -26.84 -13.64
C GLN A 203 -8.96 -26.07 -14.76
N ASN A 204 -9.28 -24.79 -14.91
CA ASN A 204 -8.79 -23.94 -16.00
C ASN A 204 -7.69 -22.98 -15.52
N THR A 205 -7.03 -22.27 -16.45
CA THR A 205 -6.14 -21.15 -16.08
C THR A 205 -6.95 -20.11 -15.32
N PRO A 206 -6.52 -19.68 -14.11
CA PRO A 206 -7.24 -18.65 -13.37
C PRO A 206 -7.29 -17.36 -14.19
N ASP A 207 -8.48 -16.77 -14.33
CA ASP A 207 -8.60 -15.53 -15.10
C ASP A 207 -7.91 -14.37 -14.37
N ARG A 208 -6.86 -13.81 -14.99
CA ARG A 208 -6.03 -12.76 -14.39
C ARG A 208 -6.83 -11.52 -13.99
N GLY A 209 -7.81 -11.11 -14.80
CA GLY A 209 -8.64 -9.96 -14.50
C GLY A 209 -9.49 -10.17 -13.24
N LEU A 210 -10.02 -11.38 -13.06
CA LEU A 210 -10.75 -11.74 -11.84
C LEU A 210 -9.83 -11.87 -10.62
N VAL A 211 -8.62 -12.42 -10.78
CA VAL A 211 -7.60 -12.51 -9.71
C VAL A 211 -7.20 -11.11 -9.23
N GLU A 212 -6.94 -10.18 -10.14
CA GLU A 212 -6.60 -8.79 -9.79
C GLU A 212 -7.76 -8.09 -9.06
N LEU A 213 -9.00 -8.22 -9.56
CA LEU A 213 -10.19 -7.62 -8.92
C LEU A 213 -10.42 -8.18 -7.51
N GLN A 214 -10.29 -9.50 -7.33
CA GLN A 214 -10.42 -10.12 -6.03
C GLN A 214 -9.27 -9.74 -5.09
N SER A 215 -8.03 -9.66 -5.59
CA SER A 215 -6.90 -9.15 -4.83
C SER A 215 -7.14 -7.71 -4.35
N ARG A 216 -7.72 -6.86 -5.20
CA ARG A 216 -8.07 -5.48 -4.83
C ARG A 216 -9.15 -5.45 -3.74
N LEU A 217 -10.19 -6.25 -3.88
CA LEU A 217 -11.25 -6.38 -2.88
C LEU A 217 -10.69 -6.86 -1.53
N ALA A 218 -9.82 -7.89 -1.54
CA ALA A 218 -9.16 -8.40 -0.34
C ALA A 218 -8.25 -7.35 0.31
N ASN A 219 -7.54 -6.55 -0.49
CA ASN A 219 -6.73 -5.43 0.02
C ASN A 219 -7.58 -4.34 0.69
N VAL A 220 -8.75 -4.01 0.14
CA VAL A 220 -9.69 -3.07 0.78
C VAL A 220 -10.18 -3.63 2.11
N TYR A 221 -10.54 -4.92 2.16
CA TYR A 221 -10.91 -5.58 3.41
C TYR A 221 -9.80 -5.60 4.46
N GLU A 222 -8.54 -5.77 4.03
CA GLU A 222 -7.38 -5.66 4.91
C GLU A 222 -7.25 -4.24 5.49
N LYS A 223 -7.41 -3.20 4.67
CA LYS A 223 -7.33 -1.79 5.10
C LYS A 223 -8.45 -1.38 6.06
N ILE A 224 -9.64 -1.97 5.94
CA ILE A 224 -10.74 -1.80 6.90
C ILE A 224 -10.32 -2.31 8.29
N ASN A 225 -9.47 -3.35 8.34
CA ASN A 225 -8.82 -3.86 9.56
C ASN A 225 -9.77 -4.21 10.74
N THR A 226 -11.01 -4.59 10.44
CA THR A 226 -11.93 -5.19 11.43
C THR A 226 -11.72 -6.70 11.47
N PRO A 227 -12.01 -7.40 12.58
CA PRO A 227 -11.86 -8.86 12.64
C PRO A 227 -12.62 -9.60 11.53
N LEU A 228 -13.85 -9.15 11.23
CA LEU A 228 -14.67 -9.72 10.15
C LEU A 228 -14.08 -9.42 8.77
N SER A 229 -13.57 -8.20 8.53
CA SER A 229 -12.96 -7.87 7.24
C SER A 229 -11.65 -8.63 7.01
N LEU A 230 -10.84 -8.84 8.05
CA LEU A 230 -9.62 -9.65 7.96
C LEU A 230 -9.92 -11.10 7.58
N VAL A 231 -10.94 -11.72 8.18
CA VAL A 231 -11.36 -13.09 7.81
C VAL A 231 -11.83 -13.15 6.36
N LYS A 232 -12.59 -12.15 5.89
CA LYS A 232 -13.00 -12.08 4.48
C LYS A 232 -11.82 -11.89 3.53
N ALA A 233 -10.88 -11.01 3.88
CA ALA A 233 -9.65 -10.81 3.11
C ALA A 233 -8.87 -12.12 3.00
N PHE A 234 -8.69 -12.83 4.13
CA PHE A 234 -8.03 -14.13 4.19
C PHE A 234 -8.71 -15.15 3.27
N GLN A 235 -10.05 -15.29 3.34
CA GLN A 235 -10.79 -16.23 2.48
C GLN A 235 -10.64 -15.90 0.99
N ILE A 236 -10.66 -14.63 0.61
CA ILE A 236 -10.49 -14.23 -0.79
C ILE A 236 -9.08 -14.57 -1.27
N TYR A 237 -8.05 -14.22 -0.50
CA TYR A 237 -6.67 -14.59 -0.83
C TYR A 237 -6.47 -16.10 -0.86
N LEU A 238 -7.10 -16.86 0.04
CA LEU A 238 -7.03 -18.32 0.05
C LEU A 238 -7.60 -18.92 -1.22
N ASN A 239 -8.72 -18.39 -1.72
CA ASN A 239 -9.29 -18.80 -2.99
C ASN A 239 -8.33 -18.53 -4.16
N ILE A 240 -7.70 -17.35 -4.19
CA ILE A 240 -6.72 -16.98 -5.23
C ILE A 240 -5.51 -17.93 -5.17
N TRP A 241 -4.96 -18.15 -3.98
CA TRP A 241 -3.83 -19.05 -3.77
C TRP A 241 -4.14 -20.48 -4.24
N ASN A 242 -5.27 -21.03 -3.82
CA ASN A 242 -5.72 -22.36 -4.24
C ASN A 242 -5.85 -22.48 -5.76
N ALA A 243 -6.38 -21.45 -6.43
CA ALA A 243 -6.51 -21.46 -7.89
C ALA A 243 -5.15 -21.41 -8.59
N CYS A 244 -4.20 -20.61 -8.08
CA CYS A 244 -2.86 -20.52 -8.64
C CYS A 244 -2.05 -21.80 -8.40
N VAL A 245 -2.05 -22.34 -7.18
CA VAL A 245 -1.35 -23.60 -6.85
C VAL A 245 -1.91 -24.78 -7.63
N ALA A 246 -3.23 -24.91 -7.72
CA ALA A 246 -3.83 -25.97 -8.53
C ALA A 246 -3.37 -25.89 -9.99
N PHE A 247 -3.29 -24.69 -10.56
CA PHE A 247 -2.80 -24.50 -11.92
C PHE A 247 -1.33 -24.91 -12.09
N ILE A 248 -0.47 -24.51 -11.15
CA ILE A 248 0.95 -24.87 -11.15
C ILE A 248 1.10 -26.40 -11.11
N ASP A 249 0.37 -27.08 -10.24
CA ASP A 249 0.39 -28.54 -10.10
C ASP A 249 0.00 -29.27 -11.40
N ARG A 250 -0.85 -28.67 -12.24
CA ARG A 250 -1.24 -29.27 -13.54
C ARG A 250 -0.24 -29.00 -14.66
N GLN A 251 0.56 -27.95 -14.54
CA GLN A 251 1.44 -27.45 -15.61
C GLN A 251 2.86 -27.97 -15.52
N GLU A 252 3.14 -28.94 -14.64
CA GLU A 252 4.48 -29.52 -14.44
C GLU A 252 5.13 -29.99 -15.76
N ASP A 253 4.31 -30.38 -16.75
CA ASP A 253 4.79 -30.85 -18.06
C ASP A 253 5.01 -29.74 -19.12
N GLN A 254 4.46 -28.53 -18.96
CA GLN A 254 4.58 -27.47 -19.98
C GLN A 254 5.58 -26.38 -19.57
N LYS A 255 6.73 -26.36 -20.23
CA LYS A 255 7.76 -25.34 -20.03
C LYS A 255 7.21 -23.93 -20.34
N GLY A 256 7.00 -23.13 -19.29
CA GLY A 256 6.85 -21.67 -19.36
C GLY A 256 5.45 -21.08 -19.17
N SER A 257 4.40 -21.89 -19.01
CA SER A 257 3.00 -21.39 -18.92
C SER A 257 2.57 -20.94 -17.51
N GLY A 258 3.33 -21.28 -16.45
CA GLY A 258 2.94 -21.06 -15.04
C GLY A 258 3.73 -20.00 -14.27
N ILE A 259 4.56 -19.20 -14.95
CA ILE A 259 5.47 -18.25 -14.28
C ILE A 259 4.69 -17.17 -13.51
N TRP A 260 3.63 -16.64 -14.12
CA TRP A 260 2.81 -15.60 -13.48
C TRP A 260 2.03 -16.17 -12.31
N GLU A 261 1.43 -17.35 -12.47
CA GLU A 261 0.65 -18.03 -11.44
C GLU A 261 1.54 -18.40 -10.24
N MET A 262 2.79 -18.80 -10.48
CA MET A 262 3.77 -19.03 -9.41
C MET A 262 4.10 -17.74 -8.65
N ARG A 263 4.38 -16.64 -9.36
CA ARG A 263 4.63 -15.34 -8.72
C ARG A 263 3.43 -14.87 -7.90
N GLU A 264 2.24 -15.03 -8.45
CA GLU A 264 1.00 -14.63 -7.79
C GLU A 264 0.71 -15.50 -6.57
N ALA A 265 0.92 -16.82 -6.66
CA ALA A 265 0.81 -17.73 -5.53
C ALA A 265 1.80 -17.36 -4.41
N LEU A 266 3.06 -17.06 -4.75
CA LEU A 266 4.08 -16.57 -3.80
C LEU A 266 3.62 -15.29 -3.09
N ARG A 267 3.14 -14.30 -3.86
CA ARG A 267 2.65 -13.02 -3.33
C ARG A 267 1.46 -13.23 -2.39
N VAL A 268 0.50 -14.05 -2.80
CA VAL A 268 -0.72 -14.31 -2.03
C VAL A 268 -0.43 -15.12 -0.77
N ALA A 269 0.46 -16.12 -0.83
CA ALA A 269 0.90 -16.87 0.35
C ALA A 269 1.56 -15.95 1.39
N LEU A 270 2.39 -15.00 0.96
CA LEU A 270 2.97 -14.00 1.85
C LEU A 270 1.89 -13.17 2.55
N VAL A 271 0.90 -12.69 1.80
CA VAL A 271 -0.20 -11.89 2.36
C VAL A 271 -1.10 -12.73 3.29
N LEU A 272 -1.33 -14.01 2.97
CA LEU A 272 -2.05 -14.95 3.84
C LEU A 272 -1.33 -15.14 5.17
N GLY A 273 -0.01 -15.26 5.16
CA GLY A 273 0.82 -15.27 6.35
C GLY A 273 0.58 -14.05 7.23
N ASP A 274 0.72 -12.85 6.67
CA ASP A 274 0.53 -11.60 7.43
C ASP A 274 -0.89 -11.45 7.99
N ILE A 275 -1.91 -11.74 7.18
CA ILE A 275 -3.31 -11.62 7.61
C ILE A 275 -3.63 -12.67 8.68
N GLY A 276 -3.12 -13.91 8.54
CA GLY A 276 -3.30 -14.95 9.55
C GLY A 276 -2.68 -14.57 10.90
N LEU A 277 -1.49 -13.95 10.89
CA LEU A 277 -0.86 -13.39 12.10
C LEU A 277 -1.68 -12.24 12.70
N LYS A 278 -2.20 -11.32 11.87
CA LYS A 278 -3.10 -10.25 12.33
C LYS A 278 -4.37 -10.81 12.98
N ILE A 279 -5.01 -11.79 12.34
CA ILE A 279 -6.20 -12.48 12.88
C ILE A 279 -5.87 -13.12 14.23
N SER A 280 -4.78 -13.88 14.32
CA SER A 280 -4.31 -14.50 15.57
C SER A 280 -4.10 -13.46 16.68
N SER A 281 -3.45 -12.34 16.38
CA SER A 281 -3.23 -11.25 17.34
C SER A 281 -4.53 -10.59 17.80
N SER A 282 -5.50 -10.41 16.91
CA SER A 282 -6.80 -9.81 17.24
C SER A 282 -7.69 -10.72 18.08
N GLN A 283 -7.49 -12.04 17.95
CA GLN A 283 -8.25 -13.06 18.68
C GLN A 283 -7.63 -13.44 20.03
N ALA A 284 -6.45 -12.91 20.37
CA ALA A 284 -5.76 -13.22 21.62
C ALA A 284 -6.61 -12.96 22.88
N SER A 285 -7.61 -12.08 22.80
CA SER A 285 -8.57 -11.82 23.87
C SER A 285 -9.72 -12.82 23.97
N GLY A 286 -9.97 -13.63 22.93
CA GLY A 286 -11.17 -14.47 22.78
C GLY A 286 -11.01 -15.96 23.08
N GLY A 287 -9.79 -16.47 23.28
CA GLY A 287 -9.51 -17.87 23.61
C GLY A 287 -8.21 -18.39 22.98
N GLN A 288 -7.36 -19.05 23.76
CA GLN A 288 -6.01 -19.47 23.34
C GLN A 288 -6.01 -20.46 22.17
N GLU A 289 -6.99 -21.35 22.08
CA GLU A 289 -6.99 -22.43 21.08
C GLU A 289 -7.09 -21.90 19.63
N SER A 290 -8.05 -21.01 19.33
CA SER A 290 -8.22 -20.42 17.99
C SER A 290 -6.99 -19.63 17.54
N THR A 291 -6.30 -18.97 18.47
CA THR A 291 -5.10 -18.18 18.15
C THR A 291 -3.93 -19.03 17.69
N SER A 292 -3.74 -20.21 18.28
CA SER A 292 -2.64 -21.11 17.91
C SER A 292 -2.80 -21.68 16.50
N VAL A 293 -4.03 -22.00 16.09
CA VAL A 293 -4.28 -22.61 14.77
C VAL A 293 -4.08 -21.58 13.66
N ASN A 294 -4.65 -20.37 13.79
CA ASN A 294 -4.45 -19.29 12.81
C ASN A 294 -2.97 -18.88 12.70
N LYS A 295 -2.24 -18.88 13.82
CA LYS A 295 -0.78 -18.64 13.83
C LYS A 295 -0.03 -19.72 13.06
N THR A 296 -0.35 -20.99 13.31
CA THR A 296 0.24 -22.14 12.63
C THR A 296 0.04 -22.08 11.12
N GLU A 297 -1.20 -21.83 10.70
CA GLU A 297 -1.53 -21.76 9.27
C GLU A 297 -0.79 -20.61 8.58
N ALA A 298 -0.70 -19.46 9.25
CA ALA A 298 0.08 -18.32 8.78
C ALA A 298 1.57 -18.66 8.58
N GLU A 299 2.17 -19.35 9.55
CA GLU A 299 3.57 -19.81 9.48
C GLU A 299 3.79 -20.79 8.33
N GLN A 300 2.82 -21.65 8.03
CA GLN A 300 2.88 -22.58 6.89
C GLN A 300 2.88 -21.83 5.55
N TYR A 301 2.03 -20.82 5.35
CA TYR A 301 2.04 -20.02 4.12
C TYR A 301 3.35 -19.24 3.93
N LEU A 302 3.89 -18.65 5.02
CA LEU A 302 5.18 -17.95 4.97
C LEU A 302 6.31 -18.92 4.62
N THR A 303 6.32 -20.09 5.25
CA THR A 303 7.29 -21.15 4.97
C THR A 303 7.24 -21.57 3.51
N TRP A 304 6.02 -21.83 3.00
CA TRP A 304 5.82 -22.22 1.61
C TRP A 304 6.31 -21.14 0.64
N ALA A 305 6.03 -19.86 0.92
CA ALA A 305 6.48 -18.75 0.09
C ALA A 305 8.01 -18.61 0.07
N ILE A 306 8.66 -18.84 1.22
CA ILE A 306 10.12 -18.78 1.35
C ILE A 306 10.77 -19.94 0.61
N SER A 307 10.38 -21.19 0.89
CA SER A 307 10.99 -22.38 0.29
C SER A 307 10.82 -22.40 -1.22
N THR A 308 9.61 -22.12 -1.71
CA THR A 308 9.30 -22.04 -3.14
C THR A 308 10.10 -20.92 -3.81
N GLY A 309 10.22 -19.76 -3.15
CA GLY A 309 10.95 -18.62 -3.66
C GLY A 309 12.47 -18.80 -3.71
N LEU A 310 13.04 -19.61 -2.81
CA LEU A 310 14.45 -20.01 -2.82
C LEU A 310 14.77 -21.07 -3.89
N GLY A 311 13.77 -21.50 -4.66
CA GLY A 311 13.95 -22.50 -5.72
C GLY A 311 14.17 -23.91 -5.19
N GLU A 312 13.90 -24.16 -3.90
CA GLU A 312 13.71 -25.52 -3.43
C GLU A 312 12.43 -26.03 -4.09
N ALA A 313 12.58 -26.97 -5.02
CA ALA A 313 11.46 -27.79 -5.44
C ALA A 313 10.93 -28.40 -4.16
N VAL A 314 9.76 -27.94 -3.71
CA VAL A 314 9.03 -28.51 -2.59
C VAL A 314 8.90 -29.99 -2.92
N GLY A 315 9.81 -30.79 -2.37
CA GLY A 315 9.96 -32.19 -2.72
C GLY A 315 8.65 -32.87 -2.37
N ASP A 316 7.94 -33.32 -3.41
CA ASP A 316 6.64 -33.95 -3.33
C ASP A 316 5.64 -33.11 -2.50
N GLY A 317 4.83 -32.27 -3.15
CA GLY A 317 3.81 -31.38 -2.54
C GLY A 317 2.79 -32.05 -1.58
N SER A 318 2.98 -33.33 -1.25
CA SER A 318 2.38 -34.13 -0.19
C SER A 318 2.18 -33.42 1.16
N ILE A 319 3.17 -32.66 1.68
CA ILE A 319 3.07 -32.04 3.01
C ILE A 319 1.93 -30.99 3.04
N PHE A 320 1.73 -30.23 1.96
CA PHE A 320 0.65 -29.25 1.87
C PHE A 320 -0.66 -29.85 1.31
N ARG A 321 -0.57 -30.85 0.40
CA ARG A 321 -1.75 -31.55 -0.15
C ARG A 321 -2.61 -32.21 0.92
N LEU A 322 -2.00 -32.70 2.01
CA LEU A 322 -2.71 -33.30 3.14
C LEU A 322 -3.60 -32.31 3.91
N HIS A 323 -3.32 -31.01 3.83
CA HIS A 323 -4.10 -30.00 4.57
C HIS A 323 -5.23 -29.38 3.74
N CYS A 324 -5.06 -29.22 2.41
CA CYS A 324 -6.08 -28.59 1.56
C CYS A 324 -7.10 -29.56 0.95
N SER A 325 -6.78 -30.86 0.83
CA SER A 325 -7.61 -31.82 0.08
C SER A 325 -8.88 -32.27 0.80
N ASP A 326 -9.01 -32.02 2.11
CA ASP A 326 -10.23 -32.38 2.87
C ASP A 326 -11.33 -31.30 2.86
N HIS A 327 -11.15 -30.24 2.07
CA HIS A 327 -12.18 -29.22 1.85
C HIS A 327 -13.26 -29.68 0.85
N LYS A 328 -14.13 -30.61 1.26
CA LYS A 328 -15.44 -30.79 0.59
C LYS A 328 -16.27 -29.52 0.80
N ARG A 329 -16.38 -28.71 -0.27
CA ARG A 329 -17.25 -27.52 -0.35
C ARG A 329 -18.63 -27.77 0.28
N PRO A 330 -19.08 -26.99 1.28
CA PRO A 330 -20.50 -26.93 1.61
C PRO A 330 -21.22 -26.20 0.47
N THR A 331 -22.10 -26.90 -0.25
CA THR A 331 -22.77 -26.44 -1.46
C THR A 331 -24.06 -25.63 -1.23
N SER A 332 -24.35 -25.14 -0.02
CA SER A 332 -25.54 -24.29 0.21
C SER A 332 -25.18 -22.88 0.69
N GLN A 333 -25.39 -21.90 -0.17
CA GLN A 333 -25.16 -20.47 0.09
C GLN A 333 -26.31 -19.80 0.90
N ASP A 334 -27.34 -20.57 1.31
CA ASP A 334 -28.63 -20.00 1.75
C ASP A 334 -28.80 -19.75 3.26
N ASN A 335 -27.79 -19.95 4.11
CA ASN A 335 -27.93 -19.69 5.57
C ASN A 335 -26.76 -18.86 6.17
N LEU A 336 -26.40 -17.76 5.51
CA LEU A 336 -25.27 -16.89 5.89
C LEU A 336 -25.57 -15.85 7.00
N LYS A 337 -26.74 -15.89 7.66
CA LYS A 337 -27.11 -14.92 8.70
C LYS A 337 -27.09 -15.42 10.15
N GLY A 338 -26.79 -16.71 10.41
CA GLY A 338 -26.93 -17.29 11.76
C GLY A 338 -25.69 -17.92 12.38
N SER A 339 -24.60 -18.15 11.64
CA SER A 339 -23.46 -18.95 12.12
C SER A 339 -22.12 -18.43 11.60
N LEU A 340 -21.83 -17.15 11.83
CA LEU A 340 -20.56 -16.52 11.42
C LEU A 340 -19.40 -16.77 12.40
N LEU A 341 -19.59 -17.56 13.46
CA LEU A 341 -18.57 -17.78 14.50
C LEU A 341 -18.23 -19.25 14.81
N SER A 342 -18.79 -20.24 14.11
CA SER A 342 -18.34 -21.63 14.28
C SER A 342 -17.18 -21.95 13.33
N LEU A 343 -15.97 -21.50 13.69
CA LEU A 343 -14.68 -22.03 13.19
C LEU A 343 -14.45 -23.48 13.68
N SER A 344 -15.49 -24.30 13.78
CA SER A 344 -15.46 -25.65 14.33
C SER A 344 -14.71 -26.67 13.45
N TRP A 345 -14.21 -26.26 12.28
CA TRP A 345 -13.34 -27.10 11.43
C TRP A 345 -11.86 -27.05 11.83
N LEU A 346 -11.44 -26.10 12.68
CA LEU A 346 -10.08 -26.00 13.23
C LEU A 346 -9.86 -26.91 14.46
N GLY A 347 -10.92 -27.55 14.98
CA GLY A 347 -10.98 -28.10 16.33
C GLY A 347 -10.54 -29.56 16.54
N GLN A 348 -9.81 -30.20 15.62
CA GLN A 348 -9.36 -31.59 15.80
C GLN A 348 -7.83 -31.72 15.86
N GLN A 349 -7.17 -30.84 16.62
CA GLN A 349 -5.72 -30.89 16.88
C GLN A 349 -5.36 -30.53 18.33
N GLY A 350 -6.12 -31.02 19.30
CA GLY A 350 -5.81 -30.86 20.72
C GLY A 350 -4.65 -31.77 21.16
N ASN A 351 -3.41 -31.26 21.11
CA ASN A 351 -2.22 -31.61 21.95
C ASN A 351 -0.85 -31.27 21.30
N ASN A 352 -0.80 -30.61 20.13
CA ASN A 352 0.41 -30.55 19.30
C ASN A 352 1.26 -29.27 19.38
N SER A 353 1.04 -28.35 20.34
CA SER A 353 1.77 -27.07 20.38
C SER A 353 3.30 -27.24 20.49
N THR A 354 3.77 -28.24 21.25
CA THR A 354 5.19 -28.59 21.37
C THR A 354 5.75 -29.16 20.07
N GLN A 355 5.01 -30.05 19.40
CA GLN A 355 5.39 -30.62 18.10
C GLN A 355 5.53 -29.53 17.03
N LEU A 356 4.69 -28.50 17.10
CA LEU A 356 4.70 -27.41 16.13
C LEU A 356 5.89 -26.46 16.30
N SER A 357 6.26 -26.13 17.54
CA SER A 357 7.47 -25.35 17.81
C SER A 357 8.74 -26.05 17.29
N ASN A 358 8.79 -27.38 17.38
CA ASN A 358 9.86 -28.18 16.80
C ASN A 358 9.81 -28.17 15.27
N SER A 359 8.60 -28.18 14.68
CA SER A 359 8.43 -28.04 13.23
C SER A 359 8.96 -26.69 12.74
N LEU A 360 8.55 -25.57 13.36
CA LEU A 360 9.01 -24.25 12.97
C LEU A 360 10.53 -24.14 13.06
N ARG A 361 11.13 -24.68 14.14
CA ARG A 361 12.59 -24.68 14.29
C ARG A 361 13.29 -25.48 13.18
N SER A 362 12.80 -26.69 12.86
CA SER A 362 13.34 -27.49 11.74
C SER A 362 13.22 -26.78 10.39
N THR A 363 12.12 -26.04 10.17
CA THR A 363 11.93 -25.22 8.98
C THR A 363 12.92 -24.05 8.95
N ILE A 364 13.14 -23.37 10.08
CA ILE A 364 14.12 -22.29 10.18
C ILE A 364 15.52 -22.81 9.90
N ASP A 365 15.88 -23.98 10.45
CA ASP A 365 17.18 -24.61 10.22
C ASP A 365 17.38 -24.96 8.74
N LEU A 366 16.33 -25.49 8.09
CA LEU A 366 16.36 -25.73 6.64
C LEU A 366 16.54 -24.43 5.86
N ILE A 367 15.76 -23.38 6.15
CA ILE A 367 15.87 -22.09 5.47
C ILE A 367 17.27 -21.49 5.69
N ASN A 368 17.80 -21.53 6.91
CA ASN A 368 19.15 -21.05 7.21
C ASN A 368 20.20 -21.82 6.41
N TYR A 369 20.11 -23.15 6.37
CA TYR A 369 20.99 -23.98 5.55
C TYR A 369 20.92 -23.60 4.07
N THR A 370 19.72 -23.36 3.53
CA THR A 370 19.53 -22.96 2.13
C THR A 370 20.10 -21.56 1.87
N LEU A 371 19.89 -20.61 2.79
CA LEU A 371 20.46 -19.26 2.68
C LEU A 371 22.00 -19.28 2.73
N GLU A 372 22.59 -20.10 3.61
CA GLU A 372 24.04 -20.31 3.66
C GLU A 372 24.56 -20.96 2.38
N ALA A 373 23.91 -22.04 1.92
CA ALA A 373 24.30 -22.72 0.70
C ALA A 373 24.27 -21.76 -0.50
N LEU A 374 23.26 -20.89 -0.59
CA LEU A 374 23.16 -19.87 -1.63
C LEU A 374 24.20 -18.75 -1.47
N ALA A 375 24.52 -18.35 -0.24
CA ALA A 375 25.53 -17.33 0.02
C ALA A 375 26.95 -17.80 -0.33
N PHE A 376 27.28 -19.07 -0.06
CA PHE A 376 28.63 -19.64 -0.20
C PHE A 376 28.88 -20.41 -1.50
N SER A 377 27.85 -20.67 -2.32
CA SER A 377 27.98 -21.43 -3.59
C SER A 377 28.87 -20.79 -4.67
N GLN A 378 29.56 -19.68 -4.39
CA GLN A 378 30.42 -18.99 -5.35
C GLN A 378 31.75 -19.72 -5.67
N VAL A 379 32.14 -20.75 -4.92
CA VAL A 379 33.52 -21.25 -4.96
C VAL A 379 33.79 -22.36 -6.01
N ASP A 380 32.79 -23.09 -6.50
CA ASP A 380 33.02 -24.22 -7.41
C ASP A 380 32.40 -24.05 -8.82
N ASN A 381 33.27 -23.85 -9.82
CA ASN A 381 32.94 -23.75 -11.25
C ASN A 381 32.29 -25.01 -11.86
N LYS A 382 32.15 -26.12 -11.13
CA LYS A 382 31.37 -27.29 -11.58
C LYS A 382 29.89 -27.23 -11.19
N THR A 383 29.51 -26.30 -10.32
CA THR A 383 28.14 -26.05 -9.87
C THR A 383 27.40 -25.04 -10.76
N ILE A 384 27.83 -24.88 -12.02
CA ILE A 384 27.21 -23.98 -13.01
C ILE A 384 25.71 -24.27 -13.18
N SER A 385 25.26 -25.52 -12.99
CA SER A 385 23.83 -25.85 -13.07
C SER A 385 22.97 -25.28 -11.93
N LYS A 386 23.56 -24.90 -10.77
CA LYS A 386 22.82 -24.20 -9.70
C LYS A 386 22.77 -22.70 -9.95
N LYS A 387 23.83 -22.13 -10.53
CA LYS A 387 23.88 -20.73 -10.94
C LYS A 387 22.92 -20.42 -12.09
N GLU A 388 22.75 -21.36 -13.03
CA GLU A 388 21.67 -21.29 -14.03
C GLU A 388 20.29 -21.26 -13.37
N ARG A 389 20.04 -22.05 -12.32
CA ARG A 389 18.73 -22.03 -11.62
C ARG A 389 18.41 -20.71 -10.94
N LEU A 390 19.40 -20.02 -10.34
CA LEU A 390 19.16 -18.69 -9.75
C LEU A 390 18.98 -17.61 -10.83
N ASN A 391 19.72 -17.71 -11.94
CA ASN A 391 19.54 -16.82 -13.09
C ASN A 391 18.21 -17.06 -13.84
N ASP A 392 17.68 -18.29 -13.76
CA ASP A 392 16.32 -18.63 -14.19
C ASP A 392 15.27 -18.16 -13.18
N THR A 393 15.67 -17.86 -11.93
CA THR A 393 14.78 -17.33 -10.91
C THR A 393 14.48 -15.87 -11.23
N PHE A 394 13.22 -15.58 -11.53
CA PHE A 394 12.80 -14.24 -11.94
C PHE A 394 13.11 -13.20 -10.84
N PRO A 395 13.63 -12.01 -11.19
CA PRO A 395 13.85 -10.92 -10.24
C PRO A 395 12.65 -10.63 -9.33
N ALA A 396 11.42 -10.74 -9.85
CA ALA A 396 10.20 -10.62 -9.06
C ALA A 396 10.07 -11.67 -7.95
N ALA A 397 10.43 -12.93 -8.24
CA ALA A 397 10.44 -14.00 -7.25
C ALA A 397 11.45 -13.69 -6.14
N ILE A 398 12.67 -13.27 -6.49
CA ILE A 398 13.69 -12.83 -5.51
C ILE A 398 13.13 -11.71 -4.62
N ARG A 399 12.45 -10.71 -5.20
CA ARG A 399 11.87 -9.62 -4.41
C ARG A 399 10.75 -10.11 -3.48
N ALA A 400 9.90 -11.02 -3.94
CA ALA A 400 8.89 -11.65 -3.12
C ALA A 400 9.53 -12.44 -1.96
N THR A 401 10.51 -13.30 -2.25
CA THR A 401 11.23 -14.10 -1.26
C THR A 401 11.94 -13.24 -0.21
N VAL A 402 12.68 -12.21 -0.64
CA VAL A 402 13.36 -11.29 0.28
C VAL A 402 12.35 -10.57 1.16
N SER A 403 11.21 -10.14 0.60
CA SER A 403 10.13 -9.53 1.38
C SER A 403 9.56 -10.51 2.40
N SER A 404 9.35 -11.77 2.02
CA SER A 404 8.90 -12.84 2.92
C SER A 404 9.89 -13.13 4.04
N LEU A 405 11.18 -13.22 3.73
CA LEU A 405 12.24 -13.43 4.72
C LEU A 405 12.29 -12.29 5.74
N ILE A 406 12.18 -11.03 5.29
CA ILE A 406 12.15 -9.86 6.19
C ILE A 406 10.90 -9.86 7.08
N ARG A 407 9.73 -10.20 6.55
CA ARG A 407 8.50 -10.27 7.38
C ARG A 407 8.58 -11.42 8.38
N PHE A 408 9.08 -12.56 7.94
CA PHE A 408 9.28 -13.72 8.79
C PHE A 408 10.27 -13.43 9.92
N SER A 409 11.36 -12.70 9.68
CA SER A 409 12.27 -12.32 10.76
C SER A 409 11.62 -11.44 11.82
N VAL A 410 10.78 -10.47 11.41
CA VAL A 410 9.99 -9.64 12.34
C VAL A 410 9.02 -10.51 13.15
N HIS A 411 8.38 -11.50 12.52
CA HIS A 411 7.53 -12.46 13.24
C HIS A 411 8.34 -13.27 14.27
N LEU A 412 9.54 -13.73 13.91
CA LEU A 412 10.40 -14.47 14.84
C LEU A 412 10.78 -13.66 16.09
N VAL A 413 10.94 -12.32 15.98
CA VAL A 413 11.21 -11.47 17.15
C VAL A 413 10.12 -11.61 18.22
N SER A 414 8.86 -11.79 17.82
CA SER A 414 7.75 -11.98 18.77
C SER A 414 7.79 -13.34 19.49
N SER A 415 8.52 -14.32 18.94
CA SER A 415 8.58 -15.69 19.47
C SER A 415 9.91 -15.97 20.19
N ASP A 416 11.05 -15.69 19.55
CA ASP A 416 12.39 -15.88 20.11
C ASP A 416 13.39 -14.90 19.48
N HIS A 417 13.91 -13.96 20.27
CA HIS A 417 14.87 -12.95 19.83
C HIS A 417 16.22 -13.54 19.39
N GLY A 418 16.66 -14.65 20.00
CA GLY A 418 17.93 -15.30 19.65
C GLY A 418 17.86 -15.97 18.28
N VAL A 419 16.79 -16.73 18.05
CA VAL A 419 16.51 -17.34 16.73
C VAL A 419 16.31 -16.27 15.66
N ALA A 420 15.60 -15.19 15.99
CA ALA A 420 15.42 -14.05 15.08
C ALA A 420 16.75 -13.39 14.72
N TYR A 421 17.67 -13.22 15.68
CA TYR A 421 19.00 -12.65 15.46
C TYR A 421 19.83 -13.50 14.49
N GLU A 422 19.91 -14.81 14.74
CA GLU A 422 20.65 -15.74 13.88
C GLU A 422 20.07 -15.75 12.47
N PHE A 423 18.75 -15.91 12.33
CA PHE A 423 18.04 -15.88 11.06
C PHE A 423 18.31 -14.56 10.29
N GLN A 424 18.21 -13.42 10.98
CA GLN A 424 18.45 -12.11 10.37
C GLN A 424 19.91 -11.95 9.90
N ASN A 425 20.88 -12.56 10.60
CA ASN A 425 22.28 -12.55 10.19
C ASN A 425 22.50 -13.37 8.89
N HIS A 426 21.89 -14.55 8.78
CA HIS A 426 21.90 -15.36 7.54
C HIS A 426 21.25 -14.62 6.37
N LEU A 427 20.09 -14.00 6.60
CA LEU A 427 19.39 -13.17 5.62
C LEU A 427 20.27 -12.03 5.12
N ARG A 428 20.97 -11.31 6.02
CA ARG A 428 21.90 -10.24 5.64
C ARG A 428 23.06 -10.77 4.79
N SER A 429 23.63 -11.93 5.16
CA SER A 429 24.71 -12.57 4.39
C SER A 429 24.27 -12.92 2.97
N PHE A 430 23.08 -13.53 2.85
CA PHE A 430 22.44 -13.86 1.58
C PHE A 430 22.22 -12.60 0.71
N LEU A 431 21.62 -11.55 1.27
CA LEU A 431 21.38 -10.29 0.55
C LEU A 431 22.68 -9.64 0.07
N ARG A 432 23.72 -9.67 0.90
CA ARG A 432 25.05 -9.14 0.53
C ARG A 432 25.65 -9.93 -0.62
N SER A 433 25.54 -11.27 -0.60
CA SER A 433 26.03 -12.14 -1.66
C SER A 433 25.33 -11.82 -3.00
N ILE A 434 23.99 -11.80 -3.01
CA ILE A 434 23.21 -11.45 -4.21
C ILE A 434 23.53 -10.05 -4.73
N THR A 435 23.61 -9.06 -3.83
CA THR A 435 23.87 -7.67 -4.21
C THR A 435 25.27 -7.50 -4.80
N SER A 436 26.26 -8.26 -4.31
CA SER A 436 27.63 -8.22 -4.85
C SER A 436 27.77 -8.85 -6.23
N GLU A 437 26.88 -9.78 -6.58
CA GLU A 437 26.89 -10.45 -7.89
C GLU A 437 26.21 -9.62 -8.98
N ILE A 438 25.18 -8.85 -8.61
CA ILE A 438 24.41 -8.00 -9.53
C ILE A 438 25.07 -6.62 -9.62
N GLU A 439 26.24 -6.49 -10.22
CA GLU A 439 26.77 -5.14 -10.53
C GLU A 439 26.06 -4.54 -11.77
N PRO A 440 25.58 -3.29 -11.71
CA PRO A 440 24.68 -2.71 -12.72
C PRO A 440 25.37 -2.22 -14.01
N SER A 441 26.62 -2.60 -14.28
CA SER A 441 27.43 -2.08 -15.39
C SER A 441 26.75 -2.31 -16.76
N GLY A 442 26.10 -1.28 -17.31
CA GLY A 442 25.36 -1.35 -18.58
C GLY A 442 23.96 -1.96 -18.52
N ALA A 443 23.38 -2.09 -17.33
CA ALA A 443 22.10 -2.76 -17.12
C ALA A 443 20.88 -1.90 -17.53
N SER A 444 19.76 -2.55 -17.86
CA SER A 444 18.49 -1.85 -18.18
C SER A 444 17.97 -1.03 -16.99
N PRO A 445 17.10 -0.02 -17.20
CA PRO A 445 16.47 0.72 -16.10
C PRO A 445 15.78 -0.18 -15.07
N ASP A 446 15.13 -1.26 -15.51
CA ASP A 446 14.53 -2.27 -14.66
C ASP A 446 15.53 -3.02 -13.78
N ALA A 447 16.66 -3.39 -14.37
CA ALA A 447 17.75 -4.06 -13.69
C ALA A 447 18.40 -3.16 -12.64
N ASN A 448 18.66 -1.91 -13.01
CA ASN A 448 19.19 -0.92 -12.08
C ASN A 448 18.21 -0.68 -10.92
N LEU A 449 16.92 -0.53 -11.21
CA LEU A 449 15.90 -0.38 -10.16
C LEU A 449 15.83 -1.61 -9.25
N HIS A 450 15.98 -2.81 -9.80
CA HIS A 450 15.99 -4.05 -9.02
C HIS A 450 17.21 -4.14 -8.11
N TYR A 451 18.38 -3.75 -8.62
CA TYR A 451 19.60 -3.64 -7.85
C TYR A 451 19.45 -2.63 -6.70
N LEU A 452 18.93 -1.42 -6.97
CA LEU A 452 18.68 -0.41 -5.94
C LEU A 452 17.69 -0.89 -4.89
N TRP A 453 16.66 -1.64 -5.29
CA TRP A 453 15.71 -2.28 -4.38
C TRP A 453 16.39 -3.34 -3.50
N LEU A 454 17.27 -4.19 -4.05
CA LEU A 454 17.99 -5.19 -3.27
C LEU A 454 18.94 -4.52 -2.25
N ARG A 455 19.65 -3.47 -2.66
CA ARG A 455 20.48 -2.67 -1.75
C ARG A 455 19.69 -2.01 -0.64
N SER A 456 18.49 -1.51 -0.92
CA SER A 456 17.64 -0.93 0.12
C SER A 456 17.19 -1.98 1.13
N ARG A 457 16.90 -3.21 0.67
CA ARG A 457 16.56 -4.34 1.56
C ARG A 457 17.76 -4.87 2.34
N GLU A 458 18.97 -4.83 1.79
CA GLU A 458 20.21 -5.14 2.51
C GLU A 458 20.47 -4.13 3.64
N ALA A 459 20.26 -2.83 3.38
CA ALA A 459 20.37 -1.78 4.39
C ALA A 459 19.30 -1.92 5.48
N LEU A 460 18.03 -2.16 5.10
CA LEU A 460 16.94 -2.45 6.05
C LEU A 460 17.25 -3.67 6.92
N SER A 461 17.74 -4.75 6.30
CA SER A 461 18.12 -5.97 7.01
C SER A 461 19.27 -5.72 8.00
N SER A 462 20.20 -4.84 7.64
CA SER A 462 21.28 -4.42 8.54
C SER A 462 20.76 -3.62 9.74
N ILE A 463 19.75 -2.77 9.56
CA ILE A 463 19.12 -2.02 10.66
C ILE A 463 18.36 -2.98 11.59
N TYR A 464 17.57 -3.91 11.04
CA TYR A 464 16.87 -4.91 11.85
C TYR A 464 17.83 -5.81 12.63
N LEU A 465 18.95 -6.23 12.04
CA LEU A 465 19.94 -7.01 12.78
C LEU A 465 20.56 -6.22 13.95
N ALA A 466 20.78 -4.91 13.76
CA ALA A 466 21.28 -4.04 14.82
C ALA A 466 20.26 -3.90 15.97
N GLU A 467 18.99 -3.70 15.63
CA GLU A 467 17.89 -3.58 16.60
C GLU A 467 17.65 -4.90 17.37
N ILE A 468 17.51 -6.01 16.65
CA ILE A 468 17.30 -7.34 17.24
C ILE A 468 18.53 -7.74 18.08
N GLY A 469 19.74 -7.49 17.57
CA GLY A 469 20.98 -7.82 18.28
C GLY A 469 21.18 -7.00 19.54
N TYR A 470 20.72 -5.74 19.56
CA TYR A 470 20.65 -4.96 20.78
C TYR A 470 19.64 -5.55 21.77
N ALA A 471 18.41 -5.83 21.31
CA ALA A 471 17.35 -6.39 22.15
C ALA A 471 17.73 -7.75 22.76
N SER A 472 18.44 -8.59 22.01
CA SER A 472 18.94 -9.90 22.45
C SER A 472 20.26 -9.82 23.24
N LYS A 473 20.84 -8.63 23.42
CA LYS A 473 22.17 -8.40 24.04
C LYS A 473 23.34 -9.09 23.34
N ASN A 474 23.19 -9.36 22.05
CA ASN A 474 24.26 -9.90 21.20
C ASN A 474 25.17 -8.82 20.60
N LEU A 475 24.71 -7.56 20.57
CA LEU A 475 25.47 -6.41 20.07
C LEU A 475 25.59 -5.34 21.15
N ASP A 476 26.75 -4.69 21.21
CA ASP A 476 26.98 -3.49 22.01
C ASP A 476 26.55 -2.22 21.26
N ASP A 477 26.47 -1.10 21.97
CA ASP A 477 26.05 0.17 21.36
C ASP A 477 26.95 0.59 20.19
N THR A 478 28.26 0.31 20.30
CA THR A 478 29.23 0.62 19.25
C THR A 478 28.95 -0.16 17.96
N ALA A 479 28.66 -1.46 18.05
CA ALA A 479 28.31 -2.28 16.89
C ALA A 479 26.98 -1.85 16.28
N VAL A 480 25.97 -1.55 17.12
CA VAL A 480 24.66 -1.05 16.66
C VAL A 480 24.84 0.24 15.86
N ILE A 481 25.53 1.24 16.42
CA ILE A 481 25.77 2.53 15.75
C ILE A 481 26.57 2.33 14.45
N SER A 482 27.66 1.55 14.49
CA SER A 482 28.49 1.28 13.30
C SER A 482 27.68 0.63 12.18
N GLN A 483 26.78 -0.28 12.51
CA GLN A 483 25.94 -0.98 11.55
C GLN A 483 24.86 -0.08 10.95
N CYS A 484 24.19 0.74 11.78
CA CYS A 484 23.22 1.72 11.31
C CYS A 484 23.86 2.81 10.43
N LEU A 485 25.08 3.27 10.75
CA LEU A 485 25.83 4.23 9.91
C LEU A 485 26.16 3.65 8.55
N THR A 486 26.65 2.41 8.50
CA THR A 486 26.93 1.71 7.23
C THR A 486 25.65 1.55 6.40
N ALA A 487 24.52 1.25 7.03
CA ALA A 487 23.23 1.17 6.36
C ALA A 487 22.78 2.55 5.82
N LEU A 488 22.99 3.61 6.59
CA LEU A 488 22.64 4.99 6.22
C LEU A 488 23.42 5.47 4.99
N GLU A 489 24.73 5.22 4.95
CA GLU A 489 25.58 5.53 3.78
C GLU A 489 25.07 4.85 2.50
N LYS A 490 24.62 3.58 2.61
CA LYS A 490 24.01 2.87 1.48
C LYS A 490 22.70 3.51 1.05
N LEU A 491 21.85 3.92 1.98
CA LEU A 491 20.55 4.53 1.69
C LEU A 491 20.72 5.90 1.02
N ASP A 492 21.71 6.70 1.44
CA ASP A 492 22.03 7.96 0.77
C ASP A 492 22.45 7.76 -0.68
N ALA A 493 23.34 6.78 -0.93
CA ALA A 493 23.77 6.46 -2.28
C ALA A 493 22.59 6.04 -3.18
N ILE A 494 21.63 5.28 -2.63
CA ILE A 494 20.40 4.90 -3.32
C ILE A 494 19.52 6.13 -3.60
N LEU A 495 19.32 7.02 -2.63
CA LEU A 495 18.53 8.24 -2.82
C LEU A 495 19.13 9.14 -3.90
N ILE A 496 20.46 9.34 -3.88
CA ILE A 496 21.17 10.09 -4.91
C ILE A 496 20.95 9.45 -6.29
N ALA A 497 21.04 8.11 -6.39
CA ALA A 497 20.79 7.40 -7.64
C ALA A 497 19.34 7.55 -8.13
N LEU A 498 18.35 7.50 -7.23
CA LEU A 498 16.92 7.64 -7.55
C LEU A 498 16.51 9.10 -7.84
N GLU A 499 17.29 10.09 -7.40
CA GLU A 499 17.04 11.51 -7.62
C GLU A 499 17.87 12.08 -8.78
N SER A 500 18.87 11.33 -9.26
CA SER A 500 19.66 11.70 -10.43
C SER A 500 18.75 12.02 -11.62
N PRO A 501 18.97 13.15 -12.32
CA PRO A 501 18.13 13.59 -13.43
C PRO A 501 18.32 12.74 -14.70
N GLU A 502 19.08 11.65 -14.65
CA GLU A 502 19.18 10.71 -15.78
C GLU A 502 17.78 10.26 -16.24
N GLU A 503 17.60 10.23 -17.57
CA GLU A 503 16.30 10.22 -18.24
C GLU A 503 15.36 9.05 -17.88
N SER A 504 15.87 8.01 -17.22
CA SER A 504 15.15 6.76 -16.96
C SER A 504 14.05 6.86 -15.88
N PHE A 505 14.14 7.81 -14.95
CA PHE A 505 13.23 7.89 -13.79
C PHE A 505 12.51 9.24 -13.61
N GLN A 506 12.56 10.13 -14.61
CA GLN A 506 12.00 11.46 -14.44
C GLN A 506 10.47 11.45 -14.25
N PRO A 507 9.93 12.18 -13.25
CA PRO A 507 8.51 12.42 -13.12
C PRO A 507 8.01 13.17 -14.35
N GLY A 508 7.29 12.47 -15.23
CA GLY A 508 6.52 13.11 -16.27
C GLY A 508 5.42 13.99 -15.69
N ARG A 509 4.93 14.96 -16.47
CA ARG A 509 3.82 15.85 -16.04
C ARG A 509 2.52 15.10 -15.75
N THR A 510 2.34 13.93 -16.36
CA THR A 510 1.22 13.00 -16.17
C THR A 510 1.74 11.60 -15.91
N ARG A 511 0.96 10.75 -15.21
CA ARG A 511 1.29 9.34 -14.98
C ARG A 511 1.64 8.59 -16.27
N GLN A 512 0.93 8.91 -17.36
CA GLN A 512 1.20 8.38 -18.70
C GLN A 512 2.59 8.77 -19.26
N SER A 513 3.10 9.92 -18.86
CA SER A 513 4.43 10.41 -19.27
C SER A 513 5.57 10.02 -18.33
N SER A 514 5.28 9.65 -17.08
CA SER A 514 6.30 9.32 -16.08
C SER A 514 6.96 7.95 -16.29
N GLY A 515 6.49 7.17 -17.26
CA GLY A 515 6.99 5.83 -17.52
C GLY A 515 6.47 4.80 -16.53
N ARG A 516 6.58 3.53 -16.91
CA ARG A 516 6.13 2.35 -16.16
C ARG A 516 6.71 2.28 -14.74
N LEU A 517 8.00 2.59 -14.61
CA LEU A 517 8.76 2.45 -13.37
C LEU A 517 8.51 3.59 -12.37
N PHE A 518 7.73 4.60 -12.72
CA PHE A 518 7.54 5.78 -11.87
C PHE A 518 7.00 5.45 -10.49
N GLU A 519 5.93 4.65 -10.41
CA GLU A 519 5.31 4.30 -9.13
C GLU A 519 6.24 3.43 -8.29
N VAL A 520 6.97 2.49 -8.92
CA VAL A 520 8.00 1.67 -8.21
C VAL A 520 9.07 2.58 -7.64
N THR A 521 9.60 3.50 -8.45
CA THR A 521 10.70 4.39 -8.08
C THR A 521 10.26 5.31 -6.94
N LYS A 522 9.03 5.83 -7.03
CA LYS A 522 8.43 6.67 -5.98
C LYS A 522 8.23 5.89 -4.69
N ALA A 523 7.72 4.66 -4.77
CA ALA A 523 7.55 3.79 -3.61
C ALA A 523 8.90 3.42 -2.98
N LEU A 524 9.89 3.04 -3.79
CA LEU A 524 11.24 2.73 -3.34
C LEU A 524 11.92 3.95 -2.70
N ARG A 525 11.77 5.14 -3.29
CA ARG A 525 12.28 6.40 -2.71
C ARG A 525 11.66 6.67 -1.35
N ARG A 526 10.33 6.54 -1.23
CA ARG A 526 9.62 6.69 0.05
C ARG A 526 10.14 5.69 1.07
N ASP A 527 10.20 4.40 0.72
CA ASP A 527 10.64 3.34 1.62
C ASP A 527 12.10 3.55 2.05
N THR A 528 12.98 3.93 1.12
CA THR A 528 14.40 4.25 1.40
C THR A 528 14.52 5.41 2.39
N ARG A 529 13.73 6.48 2.22
CA ARG A 529 13.68 7.59 3.18
C ARG A 529 13.18 7.14 4.55
N LEU A 530 12.11 6.35 4.62
CA LEU A 530 11.60 5.82 5.89
C LEU A 530 12.63 4.95 6.60
N THR A 531 13.34 4.09 5.86
CA THR A 531 14.44 3.27 6.40
C THR A 531 15.61 4.14 6.88
N ALA A 532 15.95 5.21 6.16
CA ALA A 532 17.01 6.13 6.57
C ALA A 532 16.63 6.95 7.82
N ALA A 533 15.35 7.32 7.94
CA ALA A 533 14.80 7.95 9.14
C ALA A 533 14.89 7.00 10.34
N MET A 534 14.52 5.72 10.16
CA MET A 534 14.64 4.69 11.19
C MET A 534 16.08 4.51 11.66
N ALA A 535 17.04 4.37 10.72
CA ALA A 535 18.46 4.26 11.06
C ALA A 535 18.96 5.47 11.85
N SER A 536 18.61 6.68 11.39
CA SER A 536 19.00 7.93 12.04
C SER A 536 18.43 8.04 13.45
N ASN A 537 17.17 7.65 13.66
CA ASN A 537 16.55 7.63 14.99
C ASN A 537 17.25 6.63 15.93
N ILE A 538 17.56 5.42 15.46
CA ILE A 538 18.27 4.42 16.28
C ILE A 538 19.66 4.95 16.68
N ILE A 539 20.40 5.57 15.74
CA ILE A 539 21.70 6.18 16.03
C ILE A 539 21.57 7.31 17.06
N GLY A 540 20.58 8.20 16.90
CA GLY A 540 20.32 9.30 17.82
C GLY A 540 20.06 8.81 19.24
N LEU A 541 19.14 7.87 19.40
CA LEU A 541 18.81 7.26 20.70
C LEU A 541 20.02 6.58 21.34
N ARG A 542 20.80 5.82 20.57
CA ARG A 542 22.00 5.14 21.10
C ARG A 542 23.09 6.11 21.51
N LEU A 543 23.26 7.21 20.80
CA LEU A 543 24.23 8.24 21.16
C LEU A 543 23.84 9.02 22.43
N GLU A 544 22.54 9.13 22.74
CA GLU A 544 22.07 9.69 24.02
C GLU A 544 22.40 8.79 25.20
N ASP A 545 22.30 7.47 25.00
CA ASP A 545 22.59 6.46 26.03
C ASP A 545 24.10 6.19 26.21
N CYS A 546 24.92 6.50 25.20
CA CYS A 546 26.36 6.19 25.20
C CYS A 546 27.19 7.10 26.12
N GLN A 547 28.23 6.51 26.74
CA GLN A 547 29.25 7.27 27.47
C GLN A 547 30.11 8.14 26.53
N SER A 548 30.63 9.26 27.04
CA SER A 548 31.43 10.25 26.28
C SER A 548 32.61 9.64 25.51
N ASP A 549 33.23 8.61 26.07
CA ASP A 549 34.44 7.99 25.51
C ASP A 549 34.11 7.21 24.22
N VAL A 550 32.94 6.55 24.18
CA VAL A 550 32.45 5.85 22.99
C VAL A 550 32.17 6.84 21.86
N ILE A 551 31.57 7.98 22.19
CA ILE A 551 31.29 9.07 21.24
C ILE A 551 32.61 9.62 20.66
N GLY A 552 33.64 9.78 21.49
CA GLY A 552 34.98 10.20 21.05
C GLY A 552 35.59 9.24 20.03
N ASN A 553 35.51 7.94 20.30
CA ASN A 553 36.00 6.89 19.38
C ASN A 553 35.22 6.86 18.07
N LEU A 554 33.89 6.98 18.12
CA LEU A 554 33.05 7.05 16.92
C LEU A 554 33.38 8.28 16.08
N ARG A 555 33.53 9.46 16.70
CA ARG A 555 33.93 10.69 15.99
C ARG A 555 35.30 10.55 15.31
N ALA A 556 36.26 9.93 15.99
CA ALA A 556 37.57 9.66 15.41
C ALA A 556 37.48 8.69 14.21
N ARG A 557 36.64 7.65 14.31
CA ARG A 557 36.48 6.62 13.29
C ARG A 557 35.85 7.16 12.00
N PHE A 558 34.78 7.93 12.11
CA PHE A 558 34.04 8.44 10.95
C PHE A 558 34.57 9.78 10.42
N LYS A 559 35.56 10.38 11.09
CA LYS A 559 36.10 11.72 10.76
C LYS A 559 35.03 12.79 10.59
N ASP A 560 33.87 12.58 11.21
CA ASP A 560 32.70 13.41 11.03
C ASP A 560 32.40 14.14 12.34
N SER A 561 32.69 15.44 12.33
CA SER A 561 32.39 16.32 13.47
C SER A 561 30.88 16.49 13.70
N SER A 562 30.04 16.09 12.74
CA SER A 562 28.58 16.22 12.83
C SER A 562 27.90 15.11 13.65
N ILE A 563 28.66 14.16 14.19
CA ILE A 563 28.13 13.12 15.08
C ILE A 563 27.68 13.78 16.40
N SER A 564 26.39 14.09 16.45
CA SER A 564 25.63 14.48 17.63
C SER A 564 24.21 13.91 17.53
N PRO A 565 23.55 13.56 18.64
CA PRO A 565 22.16 13.06 18.60
C PRO A 565 21.21 14.01 17.86
N SER A 566 21.34 15.32 18.12
CA SER A 566 20.48 16.35 17.51
C SER A 566 20.55 16.38 15.98
N GLU A 567 21.73 16.14 15.39
CA GLU A 567 21.89 16.12 13.94
C GLU A 567 21.23 14.88 13.32
N PHE A 568 21.28 13.72 13.99
CA PHE A 568 20.58 12.53 13.51
C PHE A 568 19.06 12.65 13.60
N PHE A 569 18.51 13.28 14.63
CA PHE A 569 17.06 13.57 14.68
C PHE A 569 16.65 14.57 13.59
N LYS A 570 17.44 15.63 13.36
CA LYS A 570 17.20 16.54 12.23
C LYS A 570 17.22 15.78 10.91
N ARG A 571 18.20 14.89 10.73
CA ARG A 571 18.32 14.05 9.53
C ARG A 571 17.12 13.11 9.36
N ALA A 572 16.63 12.49 10.42
CA ALA A 572 15.42 11.67 10.40
C ALA A 572 14.20 12.47 9.94
N MET A 573 14.03 13.69 10.45
CA MET A 573 12.95 14.61 10.04
C MET A 573 13.07 15.04 8.57
N ARG A 574 14.29 15.23 8.04
CA ARG A 574 14.48 15.51 6.61
C ARG A 574 14.00 14.35 5.75
N TYR A 575 14.27 13.12 6.16
CA TYR A 575 13.79 11.95 5.42
C TYR A 575 12.27 11.79 5.50
N SER A 576 11.64 12.07 6.65
CA SER A 576 10.18 11.89 6.82
C SER A 576 9.35 12.90 6.04
N ASN A 577 9.80 14.15 5.95
CA ASN A 577 8.94 15.26 5.52
C ASN A 577 8.78 15.41 4.01
N GLY A 578 9.45 14.59 3.20
CA GLY A 578 9.11 14.34 1.79
C GLY A 578 9.29 15.51 0.81
N SER A 579 9.24 16.77 1.27
CA SER A 579 9.34 18.00 0.47
C SER A 579 10.25 19.02 1.16
N PHE A 580 11.20 19.53 0.37
CA PHE A 580 12.16 20.57 0.76
C PHE A 580 11.46 21.88 1.19
N GLU A 581 10.25 22.15 0.70
CA GLU A 581 9.48 23.35 1.09
C GLU A 581 8.92 23.26 2.52
N GLU A 582 8.57 22.06 2.97
CA GLU A 582 8.10 21.83 4.35
C GLU A 582 9.28 21.76 5.33
N GLU A 583 10.44 21.30 4.84
CA GLU A 583 11.73 21.35 5.52
C GLU A 583 12.17 22.79 5.82
N GLU A 584 12.09 23.72 4.85
CA GLU A 584 12.43 25.12 5.10
C GLU A 584 11.53 25.75 6.17
N ARG A 585 10.24 25.41 6.16
CA ARG A 585 9.28 25.89 7.16
C ARG A 585 9.54 25.33 8.55
N LEU A 586 9.80 24.03 8.66
CA LEU A 586 10.04 23.39 9.96
C LEU A 586 11.41 23.74 10.53
N SER A 587 12.43 23.90 9.68
CA SER A 587 13.74 24.40 10.10
C SER A 587 13.64 25.85 10.61
N GLN A 588 12.89 26.71 9.92
CA GLN A 588 12.61 28.07 10.40
C GLN A 588 11.89 28.05 11.75
N ALA A 589 10.86 27.22 11.90
CA ALA A 589 10.10 27.09 13.15
C ALA A 589 10.97 26.57 14.32
N PHE A 590 11.86 25.60 14.05
CA PHE A 590 12.76 25.06 15.08
C PHE A 590 13.80 26.10 15.52
N HIS A 591 14.46 26.79 14.58
CA HIS A 591 15.39 27.87 14.91
C HIS A 591 14.71 29.07 15.58
N GLU A 592 13.43 29.30 15.33
CA GLU A 592 12.63 30.28 16.05
C GLU A 592 12.34 29.82 17.48
N SER A 593 12.02 28.54 17.68
CA SER A 593 11.85 27.93 19.00
C SER A 593 13.12 27.96 19.85
N GLU A 594 14.28 27.57 19.31
CA GLU A 594 15.57 27.65 20.00
C GLU A 594 15.90 29.09 20.41
N ARG A 595 15.69 30.07 19.51
CA ARG A 595 15.89 31.49 19.84
C ARG A 595 14.97 31.96 20.95
N ASN A 596 13.72 31.47 20.99
CA ASN A 596 12.79 31.81 22.05
C ASN A 596 13.19 31.16 23.39
N LEU A 597 13.68 29.92 23.39
CA LEU A 597 14.24 29.27 24.57
C LEU A 597 15.46 29.99 25.12
N SER A 598 16.42 30.36 24.28
CA SER A 598 17.60 31.13 24.71
C SER A 598 17.21 32.49 25.33
N ARG A 599 16.20 33.17 24.78
CA ARG A 599 15.67 34.42 25.35
C ARG A 599 15.00 34.22 26.72
N VAL A 600 14.36 33.08 26.94
CA VAL A 600 13.75 32.73 28.23
C VAL A 600 14.84 32.43 29.26
N GLU A 601 15.85 31.65 28.89
CA GLU A 601 17.00 31.37 29.76
C GLU A 601 17.79 32.62 30.14
N GLU A 602 17.96 33.56 29.19
CA GLU A 602 18.64 34.83 29.44
C GLU A 602 17.83 35.73 30.40
N ARG A 603 16.50 35.76 30.27
CA ARG A 603 15.63 36.46 31.24
C ARG A 603 15.67 35.83 32.63
N LEU A 604 15.67 34.49 32.70
CA LEU A 604 15.78 33.77 33.97
C LEU A 604 17.14 33.93 34.65
N ARG A 605 18.19 34.34 33.93
CA ARG A 605 19.50 34.69 34.50
C ARG A 605 19.63 36.15 34.90
N SER A 606 18.79 37.03 34.33
CA SER A 606 18.82 38.47 34.63
C SER A 606 17.95 38.85 35.83
N ASP A 607 16.97 38.01 36.16
CA ASP A 607 16.15 38.08 37.38
C ASP A 607 16.80 37.27 38.51
#